data_AF-A0A2M7AYB9-F1
#
_entry.id   AF-A0A2M7AYB9-F1
#
_cell.length_a   1.000
_cell.length_b   1.000
_cell.length_c   1.000
_cell.angle_alpha   90.00
_cell.angle_beta   90.00
_cell.angle_gamma   90.00
#
_symmetry.space_group_name_H-M   'P 1'
#
loop_
_entity.id
_entity.type
_entity.pdbx_description
1 polymer ?
#
loop_
_entity_poly.entity_id
_entity_poly.type
_entity_poly.pdbx_seq_one_letter_code
_entity_poly.pdbx_strand_id
1 'polypeptide(L)'
;MNNLDDNIASLDVLDAELVLEIASKDILGFKKPVKFFNAHFEYKNIFGKKRKVYYNLIEKIYYAKNKIKIKLYGKMFAITLRNVVNIENNFVKLKKLTGF
;
A
#
# COMPACT_ATOMS: atom_id res chain seq x y z
N MET A 1 -42.38 -18.68 8.90
CA MET A 1 -41.51 -18.65 7.69
C MET A 1 -40.64 -17.42 7.82
N ASN A 2 -39.33 -17.63 7.94
CA ASN A 2 -38.34 -16.58 8.17
C ASN A 2 -38.25 -15.68 6.93
N ASN A 3 -38.54 -14.40 7.09
CA ASN A 3 -38.06 -13.38 6.17
C ASN A 3 -36.58 -13.19 6.50
N LEU A 4 -35.75 -13.93 5.77
CA LEU A 4 -34.29 -13.88 5.78
C LEU A 4 -33.83 -12.87 4.73
N ASP A 5 -34.49 -11.70 4.68
CA ASP A 5 -34.10 -10.57 3.87
C ASP A 5 -33.69 -9.46 4.84
N ASP A 6 -32.42 -9.04 4.74
CA ASP A 6 -31.84 -7.73 5.13
C ASP A 6 -30.38 -7.81 5.60
N ASN A 7 -29.77 -8.98 5.61
CA ASN A 7 -28.33 -9.13 5.86
C ASN A 7 -27.49 -9.41 4.61
N ILE A 8 -27.90 -8.85 3.46
CA ILE A 8 -26.97 -8.56 2.37
C ILE A 8 -26.38 -7.17 2.63
N ALA A 9 -25.82 -6.99 3.83
CA ALA A 9 -24.86 -5.93 4.07
C ALA A 9 -23.71 -6.23 3.12
N SER A 10 -23.67 -5.48 2.02
CA SER A 10 -22.66 -5.60 0.98
C SER A 10 -21.27 -5.73 1.62
N LEU A 11 -20.64 -6.88 1.38
CA LEU A 11 -19.24 -7.14 1.67
C LEU A 11 -18.30 -6.16 0.93
N ASP A 12 -18.81 -5.24 0.11
CA ASP A 12 -18.03 -4.23 -0.63
C ASP A 12 -17.51 -3.07 0.24
N VAL A 13 -17.91 -2.98 1.51
CA VAL A 13 -17.33 -2.02 2.46
C VAL A 13 -16.65 -2.79 3.59
N LEU A 14 -15.53 -3.45 3.27
CA LEU A 14 -14.45 -3.47 4.25
C LEU A 14 -14.03 -2.00 4.42
N ASP A 15 -14.55 -1.35 5.47
CA ASP A 15 -14.14 -0.02 5.94
C ASP A 15 -12.65 -0.06 6.30
N ALA A 16 -11.83 0.07 5.26
CA ALA A 16 -10.39 0.07 5.40
C ALA A 16 -9.98 1.50 5.74
N GLU A 17 -9.71 1.76 7.01
CA GLU A 17 -9.22 3.07 7.46
C GLU A 17 -7.83 3.36 6.88
N LEU A 18 -7.60 4.61 6.48
CA LEU A 18 -6.30 5.09 6.04
C LEU A 18 -5.38 5.23 7.25
N VAL A 19 -4.29 4.47 7.27
CA VAL A 19 -3.34 4.44 8.40
C VAL A 19 -2.09 5.26 8.12
N LEU A 20 -1.65 5.28 6.86
CA LEU A 20 -0.45 6.01 6.46
C LEU A 20 -0.56 6.48 5.02
N GLU A 21 -0.19 7.73 4.77
CA GLU A 21 -0.01 8.26 3.43
C GLU A 21 1.45 8.68 3.24
N ILE A 22 2.07 8.19 2.18
CA ILE A 22 3.46 8.47 1.83
C ILE A 22 3.50 9.33 0.57
N ALA A 23 4.06 10.53 0.70
CA ALA A 23 4.40 11.37 -0.43
C ALA A 23 5.67 10.86 -1.12
N SER A 24 5.53 10.46 -2.37
CA SER A 24 6.64 10.04 -3.23
C SER A 24 6.59 10.79 -4.56
N LYS A 25 7.64 10.68 -5.39
CA LYS A 25 7.61 11.18 -6.77
C LYS A 25 8.00 10.07 -7.74
N ASP A 26 7.47 10.12 -8.95
CA ASP A 26 7.93 9.23 -10.02
C ASP A 26 9.30 9.68 -10.60
N ILE A 27 9.72 9.05 -11.70
CA ILE A 27 11.00 9.36 -12.35
C ILE A 27 11.02 10.75 -13.01
N LEU A 28 9.84 11.29 -13.34
CA LEU A 28 9.64 12.61 -13.97
C LEU A 28 9.39 13.70 -12.91
N GLY A 29 9.36 13.34 -11.63
CA GLY A 29 9.18 14.27 -10.52
C GLY A 29 7.72 14.55 -10.16
N PHE A 30 6.76 13.88 -10.79
CA PHE A 30 5.34 14.06 -10.45
C PHE A 30 5.03 13.46 -9.08
N LYS A 31 4.28 14.22 -8.28
CA LYS A 31 3.84 13.79 -6.94
C LYS A 31 2.94 12.57 -7.08
N LYS A 32 3.27 11.55 -6.31
CA LYS A 32 2.56 10.27 -6.24
C LYS A 32 2.30 9.93 -4.77
N PRO A 33 1.09 10.21 -4.26
CA PRO A 33 0.69 9.71 -2.96
C PRO A 33 0.48 8.20 -3.02
N VAL A 34 0.98 7.50 -2.00
CA VAL A 34 0.74 6.07 -1.78
C VAL A 34 0.06 5.91 -0.44
N LYS A 35 -1.07 5.21 -0.43
CA LYS A 35 -1.96 5.11 0.72
C LYS A 35 -1.93 3.70 1.29
N PHE A 36 -1.78 3.59 2.59
CA PHE A 36 -1.72 2.35 3.35
C PHE A 36 -2.96 2.30 4.24
N PHE A 37 -3.76 1.26 4.04
CA PHE A 37 -4.99 1.01 4.77
C PHE A 37 -4.82 -0.20 5.69
N ASN A 38 -5.72 -0.41 6.65
CA ASN A 38 -5.56 -1.49 7.65
C ASN A 38 -5.22 -2.89 7.06
N ALA A 39 -5.76 -3.25 5.90
CA ALA A 39 -5.56 -4.58 5.29
C ALA A 39 -4.62 -4.61 4.06
N HIS A 40 -4.38 -3.46 3.43
CA HIS A 40 -3.69 -3.38 2.14
C HIS A 40 -3.14 -1.98 1.89
N PHE A 41 -2.23 -1.84 0.92
CA PHE A 41 -1.88 -0.53 0.39
C PHE A 41 -2.35 -0.35 -1.05
N GLU A 42 -2.71 0.88 -1.39
CA GLU A 42 -3.07 1.31 -2.73
C GLU A 42 -1.96 2.15 -3.35
N TYR A 43 -1.60 1.83 -4.59
CA TYR A 43 -0.70 2.64 -5.41
C TYR A 43 -1.20 2.70 -6.86
N LYS A 44 -0.85 3.76 -7.57
CA LYS A 44 -1.04 3.82 -9.04
C LYS A 44 0.14 3.16 -9.75
N ASN A 45 -0.12 2.30 -10.73
CA ASN A 45 0.95 1.81 -11.61
C ASN A 45 1.39 2.91 -12.60
N ILE A 46 2.33 2.58 -13.50
CA ILE A 46 2.84 3.53 -14.51
C ILE A 46 1.76 4.02 -15.48
N PHE A 47 0.66 3.28 -15.62
CA PHE A 47 -0.50 3.62 -16.46
C PHE A 47 -1.58 4.37 -15.69
N GLY A 48 -1.31 4.84 -14.46
CA GLY A 48 -2.27 5.55 -13.62
C GLY A 48 -3.37 4.66 -13.00
N LYS A 49 -3.43 3.37 -13.32
CA LYS A 49 -4.41 2.42 -12.77
C LYS A 49 -4.10 2.14 -11.30
N LYS A 50 -5.10 2.32 -10.46
CA LYS A 50 -5.05 1.96 -9.04
C LYS A 50 -4.85 0.44 -8.88
N ARG A 51 -3.97 0.07 -7.97
CA ARG A 51 -3.66 -1.33 -7.61
C ARG A 51 -3.63 -1.43 -6.09
N LYS A 52 -4.28 -2.47 -5.57
CA LYS A 52 -4.27 -2.84 -4.15
C LYS A 52 -3.30 -4.00 -3.94
N VAL A 53 -2.55 -3.96 -2.85
CA VAL A 53 -1.64 -5.02 -2.44
C VAL A 53 -1.84 -5.30 -0.96
N TYR A 54 -2.28 -6.51 -0.65
CA TYR A 54 -2.50 -6.97 0.70
C TYR A 54 -1.17 -7.22 1.42
N TYR A 55 -1.13 -6.96 2.73
CA TYR A 55 0.11 -7.06 3.52
C TYR A 55 0.67 -8.47 3.59
N ASN A 56 -0.18 -9.50 3.56
CA ASN A 56 0.23 -10.90 3.47
C ASN A 56 1.03 -11.25 2.20
N LEU A 57 0.96 -10.42 1.15
CA LEU A 57 1.75 -10.59 -0.06
C LEU A 57 3.10 -9.88 0.02
N ILE A 58 3.34 -9.04 1.04
CA ILE A 58 4.61 -8.36 1.22
C ILE A 58 5.61 -9.34 1.81
N GLU A 59 6.65 -9.64 1.06
CA GLU A 59 7.73 -10.54 1.46
C GLU A 59 8.83 -9.78 2.21
N LYS A 60 9.15 -8.56 1.76
CA LYS A 60 10.22 -7.76 2.35
C LYS A 60 10.06 -6.28 2.04
N ILE A 61 10.37 -5.43 3.01
CA ILE A 61 10.49 -3.99 2.82
C ILE A 61 11.93 -3.58 3.10
N TYR A 62 12.51 -2.80 2.20
CA TYR A 62 13.85 -2.24 2.36
C TYR A 62 13.87 -0.82 1.79
N TYR A 63 14.76 0.02 2.30
CA TYR A 63 14.97 1.35 1.75
C TYR A 63 16.45 1.59 1.44
N ALA A 64 16.71 2.42 0.45
CA ALA A 64 18.05 2.84 0.06
C ALA A 64 18.00 4.26 -0.51
N LYS A 65 18.85 5.15 0.04
CA LYS A 65 18.83 6.59 -0.28
C LYS A 65 17.43 7.17 -0.08
N ASN A 66 16.78 7.64 -1.14
CA ASN A 66 15.43 8.22 -1.12
C ASN A 66 14.36 7.27 -1.71
N LYS A 67 14.63 5.95 -1.72
CA LYS A 67 13.74 4.95 -2.31
C LYS A 67 13.31 3.91 -1.28
N ILE A 68 12.00 3.62 -1.22
CA ILE A 68 11.46 2.46 -0.51
C ILE A 68 11.10 1.40 -1.54
N LYS A 69 11.51 0.16 -1.31
CA LYS A 69 11.21 -0.99 -2.15
C LYS A 69 10.42 -2.02 -1.35
N ILE A 70 9.30 -2.46 -1.93
CA ILE A 70 8.40 -3.45 -1.36
C ILE A 70 8.42 -4.67 -2.29
N LYS A 71 9.07 -5.75 -1.85
CA LYS A 71 9.11 -7.04 -2.55
C LYS A 71 7.84 -7.81 -2.24
N LEU A 72 7.22 -8.37 -3.27
CA LEU A 72 6.02 -9.19 -3.13
C LEU A 72 6.33 -10.65 -3.36
N TYR A 73 5.71 -11.52 -2.57
CA TYR A 73 5.88 -12.97 -2.67
C TYR A 73 5.53 -13.47 -4.07
N GLY A 74 6.40 -14.31 -4.64
CA GLY A 74 6.22 -14.88 -5.99
C GLY A 74 6.27 -13.86 -7.14
N LYS A 75 6.65 -12.60 -6.90
CA LYS A 75 6.80 -11.58 -7.95
C LYS A 75 8.26 -11.30 -8.26
N MET A 76 8.61 -11.30 -9.55
CA MET A 76 9.96 -10.93 -10.00
C MET A 76 10.30 -9.48 -9.64
N PHE A 77 9.33 -8.57 -9.79
CA PHE A 77 9.52 -7.13 -9.59
C PHE A 77 9.06 -6.65 -8.21
N ALA A 78 9.75 -5.64 -7.68
CA ALA A 78 9.38 -4.94 -6.44
C ALA A 78 8.70 -3.60 -6.76
N ILE A 79 7.74 -3.20 -5.92
CA ILE A 79 7.16 -1.86 -5.98
C ILE A 79 8.19 -0.89 -5.43
N THR A 80 8.57 0.10 -6.24
CA THR A 80 9.57 1.10 -5.86
C THR A 80 8.92 2.46 -5.71
N LEU A 81 8.90 2.98 -4.48
CA LEU A 81 8.57 4.37 -4.18
C LEU A 81 9.86 5.17 -4.29
N ARG A 82 9.89 6.20 -5.14
CA ARG A 82 11.08 7.04 -5.35
C ARG A 82 10.88 8.41 -4.74
N ASN A 83 11.99 9.08 -4.41
CA ASN A 83 11.97 10.43 -3.85
C ASN A 83 11.02 10.55 -2.65
N VAL A 84 11.06 9.57 -1.74
CA VAL A 84 10.21 9.52 -0.55
C VAL A 84 10.66 10.57 0.45
N VAL A 85 9.73 11.42 0.89
CA VAL A 85 9.97 12.42 1.95
C VAL A 85 10.05 11.71 3.30
N ASN A 86 10.95 12.14 4.19
CA ASN A 86 11.11 11.56 5.55
C ASN A 86 11.24 10.03 5.54
N ILE A 87 12.12 9.51 4.69
CA ILE A 87 12.17 8.09 4.34
C ILE A 87 12.34 7.17 5.54
N GLU A 88 13.19 7.52 6.50
CA GLU A 88 13.45 6.69 7.68
C GLU A 88 12.20 6.54 8.56
N ASN A 89 11.53 7.66 8.86
CA ASN A 89 10.27 7.64 9.61
C ASN A 89 9.19 6.83 8.89
N ASN A 90 9.05 7.03 7.57
CA ASN A 90 8.08 6.28 6.77
C ASN A 90 8.43 4.79 6.69
N PHE A 91 9.70 4.43 6.61
CA PHE A 91 10.14 3.04 6.64
C PHE A 91 9.82 2.37 7.99
N VAL A 92 10.10 3.04 9.12
CA VAL A 92 9.76 2.52 10.46
C VAL A 92 8.26 2.30 10.61
N LYS A 93 7.43 3.27 10.17
CA LYS A 93 5.97 3.11 10.18
C LYS A 93 5.52 1.93 9.32
N LEU A 94 6.06 1.79 8.11
CA LEU A 94 5.73 0.66 7.24
C LEU A 94 6.09 -0.68 7.84
N LYS A 95 7.27 -0.80 8.44
CA LYS A 95 7.71 -2.02 9.12
C LYS A 95 6.75 -2.43 10.22
N LYS A 96 6.39 -1.48 11.10
CA LYS A 96 5.38 -1.69 12.15
C LYS A 96 4.02 -2.13 11.60
N LEU A 97 3.54 -1.50 10.52
CA LEU A 97 2.25 -1.83 9.90
C LEU A 97 2.22 -3.21 9.24
N THR A 98 3.36 -3.67 8.74
CA THR A 98 3.45 -4.91 7.95
C THR A 98 4.03 -6.09 8.73
N GLY A 99 4.40 -5.89 10.00
CA GLY A 99 4.94 -6.94 10.87
C GLY A 99 6.42 -7.31 10.63
N PHE A 100 7.21 -6.40 10.01
CA PHE A 100 8.63 -6.61 9.67
C PHE A 100 9.60 -5.79 10.52
#